data_AF-A0A1I8C0S2-F1
#
_entry.id   AF-A0A1I8C0S2-F1
#
_cell.length_a   1.000
_cell.length_b   1.000
_cell.length_c   1.000
_cell.angle_alpha   90.00
_cell.angle_beta   90.00
_cell.angle_gamma   90.00
#
_symmetry.space_group_name_H-M   'P 1'
#
loop_
_entity.id
_entity.type
_entity.pdbx_description
1 polymer ?
#
loop_
_entity_poly.entity_id
_entity_poly.type
_entity_poly.pdbx_seq_one_letter_code
_entity_poly.pdbx_strand_id
1 'polypeptide(L)'
;MQTIDTRQQILDFINSDGKFTKIVFFWASWSEACTDFDKLILELKDDKEYGNDYEIAKLVAEGNEDLAKEYEVNSVPTILAFQKGKLIERIEGFLPIKLKELLIKSTFDAIAAKKENIDKKRETAEKAEEVKSEEKRQEELNERLKRLINKERLTLFMKGSPSEPKCGFSQQIVKILKANNVQFWTFDILQDEQVRQGLKIYSDWPTYPQLYLDGELLGGIDVVREEMKDPAFVEKLPKLP
;
A
#
# COMPACT_ATOMS: atom_id res chain seq x y z
N MET A 1 13.50 9.06 -32.86
CA MET A 1 12.22 8.33 -32.87
C MET A 1 12.19 7.63 -34.20
N GLN A 2 12.25 6.31 -34.18
CA GLN A 2 12.10 5.52 -35.40
C GLN A 2 10.62 5.39 -35.73
N THR A 3 10.30 5.23 -37.01
CA THR A 3 8.96 4.87 -37.46
C THR A 3 8.91 3.36 -37.67
N ILE A 4 7.85 2.73 -37.19
CA ILE A 4 7.56 1.31 -37.40
C ILE A 4 6.17 1.16 -38.04
N ASP A 5 6.06 0.22 -38.96
CA ASP A 5 4.89 0.02 -39.83
C ASP A 5 4.53 -1.47 -40.02
N THR A 6 5.22 -2.39 -39.36
CA THR A 6 4.88 -3.82 -39.42
C THR A 6 4.85 -4.46 -38.05
N ARG A 7 4.07 -5.54 -37.92
CA ARG A 7 4.02 -6.38 -36.72
C ARG A 7 5.40 -6.83 -36.29
N GLN A 8 6.22 -7.27 -37.25
CA GLN A 8 7.57 -7.76 -36.97
C GLN A 8 8.45 -6.65 -36.39
N GLN A 9 8.40 -5.43 -36.95
CA GLN A 9 9.16 -4.31 -36.40
C GLN A 9 8.68 -3.91 -34.99
N ILE A 10 7.38 -4.01 -34.69
CA ILE A 10 6.89 -3.79 -33.32
C ILE A 10 7.48 -4.85 -32.39
N LEU A 11 7.38 -6.13 -32.76
CA LEU A 11 7.92 -7.23 -31.97
C LEU A 11 9.43 -7.10 -31.76
N ASP A 12 10.17 -6.79 -32.82
CA ASP A 12 11.62 -6.57 -32.74
C ASP A 12 11.93 -5.39 -31.84
N PHE A 13 11.18 -4.29 -31.94
CA PHE A 13 11.34 -3.11 -31.10
C PHE A 13 11.08 -3.40 -29.62
N ILE A 14 9.92 -3.97 -29.28
CA ILE A 14 9.54 -4.21 -27.87
C ILE A 14 10.38 -5.28 -27.18
N ASN A 15 10.99 -6.18 -27.97
CA ASN A 15 11.89 -7.22 -27.48
C ASN A 15 13.37 -6.85 -27.59
N SER A 16 13.71 -5.74 -28.26
CA SER A 16 15.08 -5.23 -28.32
C SER A 16 15.53 -4.74 -26.94
N ASP A 17 16.81 -4.93 -26.63
CA ASP A 17 17.51 -4.49 -25.40
C ASP A 17 16.58 -4.25 -24.18
N GLY A 18 16.28 -5.32 -23.45
CA GLY A 18 15.31 -5.34 -22.34
C GLY A 18 15.66 -4.47 -21.12
N LYS A 19 16.66 -3.59 -21.24
CA LYS A 19 17.05 -2.57 -20.26
C LYS A 19 16.18 -1.34 -20.35
N PHE A 20 15.71 -0.97 -21.54
CA PHE A 20 14.96 0.27 -21.76
C PHE A 20 13.47 0.02 -21.88
N THR A 21 12.66 0.93 -21.36
CA THR A 21 11.21 0.91 -21.60
C THR A 21 10.95 1.29 -23.06
N LYS A 22 10.24 0.41 -23.78
CA LYS A 22 9.92 0.59 -25.19
C LYS A 22 8.54 1.18 -25.33
N ILE A 23 8.43 2.35 -25.92
CA ILE A 23 7.17 3.07 -26.07
C ILE A 23 6.76 3.05 -27.54
N VAL A 24 5.60 2.48 -27.84
CA VAL A 24 4.98 2.51 -29.16
C VAL A 24 3.89 3.57 -29.16
N PHE A 25 4.05 4.56 -30.01
CA PHE A 25 3.19 5.72 -30.12
C PHE A 25 2.39 5.68 -31.41
N PHE A 26 1.09 5.38 -31.30
CA PHE A 26 0.14 5.40 -32.40
C PHE A 26 -0.22 6.85 -32.73
N TRP A 27 0.16 7.29 -33.93
CA TRP A 27 0.13 8.68 -34.36
C TRP A 27 -0.66 8.85 -35.66
N ALA A 28 -1.24 10.02 -35.85
CA ALA A 28 -1.78 10.45 -37.15
C ALA A 28 -1.49 11.93 -37.43
N SER A 29 -1.31 12.26 -38.71
CA SER A 29 -0.92 13.60 -39.19
C SER A 29 -2.00 14.66 -38.99
N TRP A 30 -3.27 14.24 -39.02
CA TRP A 30 -4.42 15.12 -38.85
C TRP A 30 -4.71 15.47 -37.38
N SER A 31 -4.03 14.83 -36.42
CA SER A 31 -4.30 15.01 -34.99
C SER A 31 -3.39 16.09 -34.39
N GLU A 32 -3.99 17.20 -33.95
CA GLU A 32 -3.28 18.27 -33.24
C GLU A 32 -2.62 17.74 -31.96
N ALA A 33 -3.33 16.86 -31.23
CA ALA A 33 -2.81 16.18 -30.05
C ALA A 33 -1.56 15.32 -30.34
N CYS A 34 -1.48 14.73 -31.54
CA CYS A 34 -0.27 14.03 -31.98
C CYS A 34 0.90 14.99 -32.25
N THR A 35 0.61 16.18 -32.77
CA THR A 35 1.62 17.23 -32.99
C THR A 35 2.15 17.80 -31.66
N ASP A 36 1.28 17.97 -30.67
CA ASP A 36 1.69 18.40 -29.33
C ASP A 36 2.52 17.35 -28.60
N PHE A 37 2.21 16.06 -28.82
CA PHE A 37 3.05 14.97 -28.35
C PHE A 37 4.45 15.01 -28.97
N ASP A 38 4.57 15.26 -30.28
CA ASP A 38 5.87 15.37 -30.94
C ASP A 38 6.72 16.49 -30.30
N LYS A 39 6.12 17.64 -29.95
CA LYS A 39 6.81 18.73 -29.24
C LYS A 39 7.25 18.32 -27.83
N LEU A 40 6.36 17.67 -27.07
CA LEU A 40 6.65 17.21 -25.71
C LEU A 40 7.81 16.20 -25.71
N ILE A 41 7.85 15.27 -26.64
CA ILE A 41 8.95 14.30 -26.77
C ILE A 41 10.28 14.99 -27.10
N LEU A 42 10.27 16.09 -27.87
CA LEU A 42 11.47 16.87 -28.12
C LEU A 42 11.97 17.58 -26.85
N GLU A 43 11.07 18.19 -26.08
CA GLU A 43 11.40 18.81 -24.79
C GLU A 43 12.02 17.80 -23.82
N LEU A 44 11.44 16.60 -23.72
CA LEU A 44 11.86 15.57 -22.78
C LEU A 44 13.21 14.93 -23.12
N LYS A 45 13.61 14.89 -24.40
CA LYS A 45 14.90 14.29 -24.80
C LYS A 45 16.12 15.04 -24.29
N ASP A 46 15.99 16.35 -24.09
CA ASP A 46 17.09 17.20 -23.65
C ASP A 46 17.08 17.42 -22.13
N ASP A 47 16.06 16.92 -21.44
CA ASP A 47 15.86 17.09 -20.01
C ASP A 47 16.48 15.93 -19.22
N LYS A 48 17.49 16.26 -18.39
CA LYS A 48 18.20 15.29 -17.54
C LYS A 48 17.32 14.69 -16.44
N GLU A 49 16.18 15.30 -16.14
CA GLU A 49 15.21 14.82 -15.14
C GLU A 49 14.49 13.54 -15.62
N TYR A 50 14.21 13.46 -16.92
CA TYR A 50 13.58 12.30 -17.56
C TYR A 50 14.69 11.48 -18.22
N GLY A 51 15.39 10.69 -17.40
CA GLY A 51 16.53 9.87 -17.83
C GLY A 51 16.35 9.15 -19.16
N ASN A 52 17.46 8.95 -19.87
CA ASN A 52 17.53 8.41 -21.23
C ASN A 52 17.28 6.89 -21.32
N ASP A 53 16.43 6.35 -20.43
CA ASP A 53 16.24 4.92 -20.26
C ASP A 53 14.96 4.39 -20.95
N TYR A 54 14.49 5.12 -21.95
CA TYR A 54 13.36 4.74 -22.77
C TYR A 54 13.68 4.95 -24.26
N GLU A 55 13.00 4.18 -25.10
CA GLU A 55 13.00 4.40 -26.54
C GLU A 55 11.57 4.57 -27.02
N ILE A 56 11.38 5.47 -27.98
CA ILE A 56 10.08 5.73 -28.58
C ILE A 56 10.13 5.36 -30.06
N ALA A 57 9.20 4.50 -30.46
CA ALA A 57 8.87 4.23 -31.85
C ALA A 57 7.49 4.79 -32.16
N LYS A 58 7.37 5.40 -33.33
CA LYS A 58 6.11 5.94 -33.85
C LYS A 58 5.50 4.95 -34.82
N LEU A 59 4.21 4.68 -34.67
CA LEU A 59 3.42 3.87 -35.59
C LEU A 59 2.34 4.76 -36.18
N VAL A 60 2.35 4.94 -37.50
CA VAL A 60 1.33 5.74 -38.20
C VAL A 60 0.08 4.88 -38.32
N ALA A 61 -0.99 5.26 -37.63
CA ALA A 61 -2.22 4.45 -37.58
C ALA A 61 -2.90 4.33 -38.96
N GLU A 62 -2.77 5.37 -39.79
CA GLU A 62 -3.27 5.37 -41.17
C GLU A 62 -2.49 4.36 -42.02
N GLY A 63 -3.19 3.45 -42.70
CA GLY A 63 -2.60 2.36 -43.47
C GLY A 63 -2.11 1.18 -42.63
N ASN A 64 -2.31 1.21 -41.30
CA ASN A 64 -1.95 0.15 -40.36
C ASN A 64 -3.15 -0.24 -39.48
N GLU A 65 -4.37 -0.25 -40.03
CA GLU A 65 -5.59 -0.49 -39.23
C GLU A 65 -5.59 -1.86 -38.54
N ASP A 66 -5.01 -2.88 -39.18
CA ASP A 66 -4.90 -4.22 -38.60
C ASP A 66 -4.03 -4.21 -37.33
N LEU A 67 -2.94 -3.45 -37.31
CA LEU A 67 -2.08 -3.30 -36.14
C LEU A 67 -2.78 -2.47 -35.06
N ALA A 68 -3.45 -1.38 -35.45
CA ALA A 68 -4.26 -0.61 -34.50
C ALA A 68 -5.31 -1.51 -33.84
N LYS A 69 -6.00 -2.36 -34.61
CA LYS A 69 -6.99 -3.31 -34.11
C LYS A 69 -6.37 -4.41 -33.24
N GLU A 70 -5.23 -4.98 -33.62
CA GLU A 70 -4.51 -6.00 -32.82
C GLU A 70 -4.17 -5.48 -31.42
N TYR A 71 -3.78 -4.21 -31.33
CA TYR A 71 -3.49 -3.54 -30.07
C TYR A 71 -4.69 -2.79 -29.48
N GLU A 72 -5.91 -3.01 -29.97
CA GLU A 72 -7.15 -2.39 -29.49
C GLU A 72 -7.08 -0.85 -29.42
N VAL A 73 -6.39 -0.23 -30.38
CA VAL A 73 -6.24 1.21 -30.50
C VAL A 73 -7.44 1.76 -31.27
N ASN A 74 -8.34 2.43 -30.54
CA ASN A 74 -9.57 3.00 -31.09
C ASN A 74 -9.46 4.50 -31.40
N SER A 75 -8.42 5.17 -30.92
CA SER A 75 -8.18 6.59 -31.12
C SER A 75 -6.68 6.90 -31.13
N VAL A 76 -6.33 8.01 -31.78
CA VAL A 76 -4.98 8.57 -31.78
C VAL A 76 -4.99 9.95 -31.13
N PRO A 77 -3.97 10.31 -30.33
CA PRO A 77 -2.82 9.50 -29.98
C PRO A 77 -3.14 8.35 -29.00
N THR A 78 -2.47 7.21 -29.15
CA THR A 78 -2.42 6.16 -28.11
C THR A 78 -0.98 5.72 -27.88
N ILE A 79 -0.59 5.60 -26.62
CA ILE A 79 0.77 5.27 -26.21
C ILE A 79 0.72 3.94 -25.49
N LEU A 80 1.55 3.00 -25.93
CA LEU A 80 1.71 1.69 -25.32
C LEU A 80 3.15 1.55 -24.84
N ALA A 81 3.33 1.30 -23.55
CA ALA A 81 4.65 1.11 -22.96
C ALA A 81 4.91 -0.37 -22.70
N PHE A 82 6.10 -0.83 -23.04
CA PHE A 82 6.52 -2.21 -22.92
C PHE A 82 7.82 -2.33 -22.13
N GLN A 83 7.91 -3.35 -21.29
CA GLN A 83 9.14 -3.77 -20.62
C GLN A 83 9.39 -5.24 -20.95
N LYS A 84 10.57 -5.56 -21.53
CA LYS A 84 10.94 -6.94 -21.88
C LYS A 84 9.83 -7.64 -22.70
N GLY A 85 9.28 -6.95 -23.71
CA GLY A 85 8.22 -7.44 -24.58
C GLY A 85 6.80 -7.48 -23.98
N LYS A 86 6.61 -7.13 -22.70
CA LYS A 86 5.29 -7.13 -22.04
C LYS A 86 4.72 -5.73 -21.95
N LEU A 87 3.44 -5.57 -22.28
CA LEU A 87 2.69 -4.32 -22.10
C LEU A 87 2.59 -4.01 -20.59
N ILE A 88 3.10 -2.85 -20.18
CA ILE A 88 3.09 -2.38 -18.79
C ILE A 88 2.16 -1.19 -18.55
N GLU A 89 1.87 -0.41 -19.58
CA GLU A 89 1.02 0.79 -19.47
C GLU A 89 0.37 1.13 -20.81
N ARG A 90 -0.85 1.67 -20.76
CA ARG A 90 -1.58 2.22 -21.90
C ARG A 90 -2.07 3.62 -21.55
N ILE A 91 -1.77 4.59 -22.41
CA ILE A 91 -2.24 5.96 -22.28
C ILE A 91 -3.01 6.32 -23.55
N GLU A 92 -4.31 6.52 -23.40
CA GLU A 92 -5.19 6.96 -24.49
C GLU A 92 -5.31 8.48 -24.48
N GLY A 93 -5.11 9.10 -25.63
CA GLY A 93 -5.08 10.55 -25.79
C GLY A 93 -3.77 11.21 -25.33
N PHE A 94 -3.77 12.54 -25.35
CA PHE A 94 -2.62 13.35 -24.94
C PHE A 94 -2.72 13.67 -23.44
N LEU A 95 -2.00 12.88 -22.63
CA LEU A 95 -1.94 13.04 -21.16
C LEU A 95 -0.48 13.26 -20.71
N PRO A 96 0.04 14.51 -20.74
CA PRO A 96 1.44 14.81 -20.46
C PRO A 96 1.93 14.39 -19.09
N ILE A 97 1.09 14.53 -18.05
CA ILE A 97 1.44 14.17 -16.67
C ILE A 97 1.69 12.66 -16.57
N LYS A 98 0.77 11.84 -17.10
CA LYS A 98 0.91 10.38 -17.09
C LYS A 98 2.12 9.91 -17.89
N LEU A 99 2.41 10.57 -19.01
CA LEU A 99 3.62 10.29 -19.78
C LEU A 99 4.88 10.59 -18.97
N LYS A 100 4.95 11.78 -18.36
CA LYS A 100 6.09 12.18 -17.50
C LYS A 100 6.28 11.19 -16.33
N GLU A 101 5.20 10.79 -15.66
CA GLU A 101 5.23 9.77 -14.60
C GLU A 101 5.74 8.42 -15.10
N LEU A 102 5.29 7.98 -16.27
CA LEU A 102 5.76 6.74 -16.91
C LEU A 102 7.26 6.81 -17.22
N LEU A 103 7.75 7.94 -17.75
CA LEU A 103 9.16 8.12 -18.06
C LEU A 103 10.01 8.16 -16.78
N ILE A 104 9.56 8.84 -15.74
CA ILE A 104 10.22 8.82 -14.42
C ILE A 104 10.24 7.40 -13.87
N LYS A 105 9.15 6.65 -13.96
CA LYS A 105 9.10 5.25 -13.50
C LYS A 105 10.08 4.36 -14.29
N SER A 106 10.17 4.55 -15.61
CA SER A 106 11.11 3.80 -16.45
C SER A 106 12.57 4.03 -16.09
N THR A 107 12.93 5.25 -15.64
CA THR A 107 14.30 5.57 -15.23
C THR A 107 14.61 4.97 -13.88
N PHE A 108 13.66 4.95 -12.94
CA PHE A 108 13.80 4.21 -11.68
C PHE A 108 13.95 2.71 -11.93
N ASP A 109 13.17 2.12 -12.84
CA ASP A 109 13.25 0.70 -13.19
C ASP A 109 14.55 0.33 -13.91
N ALA A 110 15.10 1.22 -14.75
CA ALA A 110 16.39 1.04 -15.41
C ALA A 110 17.59 1.24 -14.47
N ILE A 111 17.51 2.19 -13.52
CA ILE A 111 18.48 2.35 -12.43
C ILE A 111 18.47 1.11 -11.52
N ALA A 112 17.28 0.55 -11.25
CA ALA A 112 17.12 -0.72 -10.52
C ALA A 112 17.69 -1.91 -11.30
N ALA A 113 17.48 -1.99 -12.62
CA ALA A 113 18.05 -3.04 -13.48
C ALA A 113 19.59 -2.93 -13.64
N LYS A 114 20.15 -1.72 -13.57
CA LYS A 114 21.60 -1.46 -13.58
C LYS A 114 22.23 -1.80 -12.22
N LYS A 115 21.51 -1.55 -11.11
CA LYS A 115 21.81 -2.09 -9.78
C LYS A 115 21.78 -3.61 -9.79
N GLU A 116 20.83 -4.26 -10.46
CA GLU A 116 20.69 -5.72 -10.53
C GLU A 116 21.96 -6.46 -11.04
N ASN A 117 22.83 -5.80 -11.83
CA ASN A 117 24.10 -6.36 -12.30
C ASN A 117 25.29 -6.14 -11.34
N ILE A 118 25.22 -5.17 -10.42
CA ILE A 118 26.22 -4.94 -9.36
C ILE A 118 25.76 -5.60 -8.04
N ASP A 119 24.45 -5.67 -7.80
CA ASP A 119 23.81 -6.06 -6.55
C ASP A 119 23.26 -7.49 -6.53
N LYS A 120 23.49 -8.32 -7.56
CA LYS A 120 23.38 -9.78 -7.42
C LYS A 120 24.34 -10.39 -6.38
N LYS A 121 25.21 -9.57 -5.79
CA LYS A 121 26.02 -9.90 -4.61
C LYS A 121 25.59 -9.18 -3.31
N ARG A 122 24.57 -8.30 -3.31
CA ARG A 122 24.17 -7.48 -2.14
C ARG A 122 22.66 -7.22 -1.91
N GLU A 123 21.79 -7.13 -2.91
CA GLU A 123 20.37 -6.71 -2.71
C GLU A 123 19.40 -7.80 -2.20
N THR A 124 19.75 -9.08 -2.32
CA THR A 124 18.94 -10.17 -1.74
C THR A 124 19.07 -10.24 -0.20
N ALA A 125 20.07 -9.57 0.38
CA ALA A 125 20.21 -9.46 1.82
C ALA A 125 19.33 -8.33 2.40
N GLU A 126 19.38 -7.11 1.84
CA GLU A 126 18.72 -5.93 2.43
C GLU A 126 17.18 -5.95 2.32
N LYS A 127 16.59 -6.39 1.20
CA LYS A 127 15.12 -6.49 1.07
C LYS A 127 14.53 -7.65 1.86
N ALA A 128 15.28 -8.74 1.98
CA ALA A 128 14.93 -9.85 2.86
C ALA A 128 15.12 -9.47 4.34
N GLU A 129 16.12 -8.63 4.66
CA GLU A 129 16.33 -8.07 5.99
C GLU A 129 15.26 -7.05 6.36
N GLU A 130 14.83 -6.16 5.45
CA GLU A 130 13.75 -5.20 5.72
C GLU A 130 12.41 -5.91 5.95
N VAL A 131 12.03 -6.86 5.09
CA VAL A 131 10.79 -7.65 5.28
C VAL A 131 10.87 -8.48 6.55
N LYS A 132 11.99 -9.18 6.81
CA LYS A 132 12.19 -9.88 8.08
C LYS A 132 12.21 -8.94 9.29
N SER A 133 12.69 -7.70 9.13
CA SER A 133 12.75 -6.73 10.22
C SER A 133 11.36 -6.20 10.56
N GLU A 134 10.49 -6.01 9.57
CA GLU A 134 9.12 -5.56 9.77
C GLU A 134 8.24 -6.69 10.31
N GLU A 135 8.37 -7.90 9.78
CA GLU A 135 7.74 -9.11 10.35
C GLU A 135 8.19 -9.31 11.80
N LYS A 136 9.49 -9.23 12.08
CA LYS A 136 10.03 -9.33 13.44
C LYS A 136 9.52 -8.21 14.34
N ARG A 137 9.42 -6.97 13.86
CA ARG A 137 8.91 -5.83 14.64
C ARG A 137 7.41 -6.00 14.94
N GLN A 138 6.66 -6.54 13.99
CA GLN A 138 5.25 -6.88 14.19
C GLN A 138 5.09 -8.06 15.16
N GLU A 139 5.93 -9.09 15.08
CA GLU A 139 5.98 -10.20 16.05
C GLU A 139 6.34 -9.71 17.46
N GLU A 140 7.35 -8.86 17.59
CA GLU A 140 7.75 -8.25 18.87
C GLU A 140 6.62 -7.39 19.46
N LEU A 141 5.90 -6.65 18.61
CA LEU A 141 4.71 -5.91 19.02
C LEU A 141 3.61 -6.86 19.46
N ASN A 142 3.31 -7.92 18.71
CA ASN A 142 2.29 -8.92 19.06
C ASN A 142 2.61 -9.61 20.40
N GLU A 143 3.87 -9.97 20.65
CA GLU A 143 4.34 -10.51 21.93
C GLU A 143 4.21 -9.50 23.07
N ARG A 144 4.44 -8.21 22.80
CA ARG A 144 4.19 -7.14 23.77
C ARG A 144 2.69 -7.00 24.07
N LEU A 145 1.83 -6.98 23.05
CA LEU A 145 0.38 -6.89 23.21
C LEU A 145 -0.15 -8.09 24.01
N LYS A 146 0.29 -9.31 23.67
CA LYS A 146 -0.06 -10.53 24.39
C LYS A 146 0.33 -10.46 25.86
N ARG A 147 1.53 -9.97 26.19
CA ARG A 147 1.96 -9.77 27.59
C ARG A 147 1.12 -8.72 28.33
N LEU A 148 0.72 -7.65 27.65
CA LEU A 148 -0.14 -6.62 28.24
C LEU A 148 -1.56 -7.14 28.48
N ILE A 149 -2.13 -7.87 27.51
CA ILE A 149 -3.44 -8.51 27.61
C ILE A 149 -3.49 -9.49 28.80
N ASN A 150 -2.43 -10.29 28.95
CA ASN A 150 -2.29 -11.30 30.00
C ASN A 150 -1.63 -10.75 31.28
N LYS A 151 -1.58 -9.42 31.45
CA LYS A 151 -0.89 -8.81 32.61
C LYS A 151 -1.55 -9.18 33.94
N GLU A 152 -2.86 -9.22 33.95
CA GLU A 152 -3.71 -9.68 35.04
C GLU A 152 -4.90 -10.47 34.46
N ARG A 153 -5.63 -11.18 35.32
CA ARG A 153 -6.83 -11.95 34.91
C ARG A 153 -7.86 -11.08 34.20
N LEU A 154 -8.02 -9.83 34.62
CA LEU A 154 -8.94 -8.89 33.98
C LEU A 154 -8.20 -7.59 33.65
N THR A 155 -8.03 -7.32 32.36
CA THR A 155 -7.21 -6.23 31.81
C THR A 155 -8.09 -5.31 30.98
N LEU A 156 -8.10 -4.02 31.32
CA LEU A 156 -8.88 -2.98 30.64
C LEU A 156 -7.96 -1.99 29.93
N PHE A 157 -8.06 -1.92 28.61
CA PHE A 157 -7.43 -0.89 27.80
C PHE A 157 -8.40 0.29 27.63
N MET A 158 -8.04 1.47 28.12
CA MET A 158 -8.92 2.63 28.18
C MET A 158 -8.18 3.94 27.88
N LYS A 159 -8.94 5.01 27.64
CA LYS A 159 -8.38 6.36 27.49
C LYS A 159 -8.31 7.04 28.87
N GLY A 160 -7.10 7.29 29.36
CA GLY A 160 -6.85 7.77 30.72
C GLY A 160 -6.74 6.63 31.73
N SER A 161 -7.09 6.89 33.00
CA SER A 161 -7.00 5.93 34.11
C SER A 161 -8.32 5.80 34.87
N PRO A 162 -8.48 4.81 35.77
CA PRO A 162 -9.68 4.68 36.60
C PRO A 162 -9.96 5.86 37.53
N SER A 163 -8.95 6.66 37.87
CA SER A 163 -9.08 7.90 38.66
C SER A 163 -9.32 9.11 37.75
N GLU A 164 -8.71 9.13 36.57
CA GLU A 164 -8.80 10.23 35.59
C GLU A 164 -9.13 9.70 34.18
N PRO A 165 -10.39 9.29 33.93
CA PRO A 165 -10.79 8.84 32.61
C PRO A 165 -10.90 10.02 31.64
N LYS A 166 -10.34 9.87 30.44
CA LYS A 166 -10.29 10.92 29.40
C LYS A 166 -11.34 10.76 28.30
N CYS A 167 -12.29 9.84 28.48
CA CYS A 167 -13.37 9.57 27.53
C CYS A 167 -14.62 9.05 28.26
N GLY A 168 -15.82 9.44 27.82
CA GLY A 168 -17.09 9.03 28.44
C GLY A 168 -17.29 7.51 28.48
N PHE A 169 -16.92 6.78 27.42
CA PHE A 169 -17.00 5.31 27.41
C PHE A 169 -16.04 4.66 28.41
N SER A 170 -14.83 5.21 28.53
CA SER A 170 -13.84 4.77 29.52
C SER A 170 -14.32 5.05 30.95
N GLN A 171 -14.99 6.18 31.19
CA GLN A 171 -15.60 6.46 32.49
C GLN A 171 -16.73 5.48 32.82
N GLN A 172 -17.57 5.14 31.84
CA GLN A 172 -18.71 4.23 32.05
C GLN A 172 -18.26 2.81 32.39
N ILE A 173 -17.28 2.25 31.68
CA ILE A 173 -16.84 0.86 31.95
C ILE A 173 -16.20 0.74 33.34
N VAL A 174 -15.41 1.75 33.75
CA VAL A 174 -14.83 1.81 35.09
C VAL A 174 -15.91 1.85 36.17
N LYS A 175 -16.99 2.62 35.96
CA LYS A 175 -18.13 2.67 36.89
C LYS A 175 -18.78 1.30 37.05
N ILE A 176 -19.02 0.60 35.94
CA ILE A 176 -19.64 -0.74 35.93
C ILE A 176 -18.78 -1.75 36.71
N LEU A 177 -17.48 -1.82 36.42
CA LEU A 177 -16.57 -2.75 37.08
C LEU A 177 -16.44 -2.46 38.58
N LYS A 178 -16.28 -1.18 38.96
CA LYS A 178 -16.22 -0.78 40.37
C LYS A 178 -17.51 -1.06 41.14
N ALA A 179 -18.67 -0.79 40.54
CA ALA A 179 -19.97 -1.05 41.18
C ALA A 179 -20.21 -2.54 41.49
N ASN A 180 -19.51 -3.44 40.78
CA ASN A 180 -19.60 -4.88 40.97
C ASN A 180 -18.41 -5.47 41.73
N ASN A 181 -17.63 -4.62 42.40
CA ASN A 181 -16.43 -4.98 43.18
C ASN A 181 -15.43 -5.83 42.40
N VAL A 182 -15.33 -5.58 41.09
CA VAL A 182 -14.42 -6.31 40.21
C VAL A 182 -13.02 -5.73 40.32
N GLN A 183 -12.03 -6.59 40.53
CA GLN A 183 -10.62 -6.23 40.48
C GLN A 183 -10.15 -6.27 39.02
N PHE A 184 -9.49 -5.23 38.55
CA PHE A 184 -8.97 -5.18 37.18
C PHE A 184 -7.71 -4.33 37.12
N TRP A 185 -6.86 -4.64 36.16
CA TRP A 185 -5.72 -3.82 35.79
C TRP A 185 -6.07 -2.94 34.59
N THR A 186 -5.42 -1.79 34.46
CA THR A 186 -5.68 -0.85 33.37
C THR A 186 -4.43 -0.42 32.63
N PHE A 187 -4.57 -0.19 31.33
CA PHE A 187 -3.57 0.46 30.50
C PHE A 187 -4.15 1.71 29.81
N ASP A 188 -3.47 2.85 29.93
CA ASP A 188 -3.84 4.08 29.20
C ASP A 188 -3.30 4.04 27.77
N ILE A 189 -4.17 3.78 26.80
CA ILE A 189 -3.78 3.71 25.38
C ILE A 189 -3.38 5.06 24.78
N LEU A 190 -3.58 6.17 25.49
CA LEU A 190 -3.12 7.49 25.02
C LEU A 190 -1.62 7.71 25.25
N GLN A 191 -1.00 6.90 26.11
CA GLN A 191 0.45 6.98 26.38
C GLN A 191 1.28 6.19 25.37
N ASP A 192 0.67 5.30 24.58
CA ASP A 192 1.38 4.42 23.67
C ASP A 192 0.58 4.18 22.38
N GLU A 193 0.95 4.90 21.32
CA GLU A 193 0.27 4.83 20.02
C GLU A 193 0.49 3.49 19.33
N GLN A 194 1.63 2.81 19.54
CA GLN A 194 1.89 1.48 18.98
C GLN A 194 0.96 0.44 19.59
N VAL A 195 0.81 0.45 20.91
CA VAL A 195 -0.15 -0.41 21.60
C VAL A 195 -1.58 -0.06 21.16
N ARG A 196 -1.91 1.24 21.07
CA ARG A 196 -3.24 1.69 20.67
C ARG A 196 -3.67 1.20 19.29
N GLN A 197 -2.79 1.31 18.30
CA GLN A 197 -3.12 0.87 16.93
C GLN A 197 -2.96 -0.65 16.79
N GLY A 198 -1.87 -1.21 17.34
CA GLY A 198 -1.59 -2.64 17.29
C GLY A 198 -2.69 -3.47 17.94
N LEU A 199 -3.24 -3.05 19.08
CA LEU A 199 -4.28 -3.82 19.77
C LEU A 199 -5.58 -3.90 18.96
N LYS A 200 -5.96 -2.85 18.21
CA LYS A 200 -7.15 -2.89 17.33
C LYS A 200 -7.03 -3.95 16.25
N ILE A 201 -5.82 -4.08 15.68
CA ILE A 201 -5.52 -5.05 14.63
C ILE A 201 -5.42 -6.45 15.25
N TYR A 202 -4.72 -6.58 16.37
CA TYR A 202 -4.51 -7.85 17.08
C TYR A 202 -5.82 -8.49 17.54
N SER A 203 -6.78 -7.68 18.00
CA SER A 203 -8.06 -8.15 18.53
C SER A 203 -9.21 -8.09 17.53
N ASP A 204 -8.94 -7.60 16.31
CA ASP A 204 -9.96 -7.29 15.30
C ASP A 204 -11.12 -6.45 15.87
N TRP A 205 -10.78 -5.47 16.73
CA TRP A 205 -11.75 -4.64 17.43
C TRP A 205 -11.48 -3.14 17.22
N PRO A 206 -12.42 -2.39 16.62
CA PRO A 206 -12.12 -1.06 16.10
C PRO A 206 -12.04 0.06 17.15
N THR A 207 -12.59 -0.16 18.36
CA THR A 207 -12.85 0.91 19.34
C THR A 207 -12.29 0.64 20.73
N TYR A 208 -12.33 1.66 21.59
CA TYR A 208 -11.96 1.57 23.00
C TYR A 208 -13.10 2.12 23.86
N PRO A 209 -13.30 1.65 25.10
CA PRO A 209 -12.44 0.71 25.84
C PRO A 209 -12.50 -0.75 25.33
N GLN A 210 -11.47 -1.55 25.59
CA GLN A 210 -11.43 -2.99 25.33
C GLN A 210 -11.14 -3.74 26.64
N LEU A 211 -12.00 -4.70 27.00
CA LEU A 211 -11.85 -5.52 28.21
C LEU A 211 -11.45 -6.95 27.83
N TYR A 212 -10.46 -7.49 28.54
CA TYR A 212 -9.96 -8.85 28.36
C TYR A 212 -10.05 -9.65 29.66
N LEU A 213 -10.57 -10.87 29.59
CA LEU A 213 -10.62 -11.83 30.69
C LEU A 213 -9.79 -13.06 30.32
N ASP A 214 -8.83 -13.41 31.18
CA ASP A 214 -7.95 -14.58 31.03
C ASP A 214 -7.30 -14.65 29.63
N GLY A 215 -6.99 -13.47 29.06
CA GLY A 215 -6.33 -13.33 27.76
C GLY A 215 -7.28 -13.17 26.57
N GLU A 216 -8.58 -13.38 26.75
CA GLU A 216 -9.59 -13.35 25.69
C GLU A 216 -10.34 -12.01 25.67
N LEU A 217 -10.61 -11.49 24.48
CA LEU A 217 -11.37 -10.25 24.31
C LEU A 217 -12.85 -10.48 24.69
N LEU A 218 -13.33 -9.76 25.70
CA LEU A 218 -14.75 -9.67 26.01
C LEU A 218 -15.45 -8.61 25.15
N GLY A 219 -14.74 -7.55 24.77
CA GLY A 219 -15.21 -6.50 23.88
C GLY A 219 -15.25 -5.12 24.53
N GLY A 220 -16.11 -4.26 23.98
CA GLY A 220 -16.28 -2.88 24.42
C GLY A 220 -17.31 -2.68 25.53
N ILE A 221 -17.55 -1.41 25.88
CA ILE A 221 -18.52 -1.03 26.93
C ILE A 221 -19.92 -1.61 26.71
N ASP A 222 -20.42 -1.66 25.48
CA ASP A 222 -21.78 -2.11 25.22
C ASP A 222 -21.93 -3.62 25.43
N VAL A 223 -20.93 -4.40 25.01
CA VAL A 223 -20.88 -5.86 25.27
C VAL A 223 -20.77 -6.10 26.77
N VAL A 224 -19.83 -5.45 27.44
CA VAL A 224 -19.65 -5.60 28.89
C VAL A 224 -20.90 -5.20 29.66
N ARG A 225 -21.61 -4.14 29.26
CA ARG A 225 -22.85 -3.73 29.90
C ARG A 225 -23.93 -4.81 29.80
N GLU A 226 -23.98 -5.53 28.68
CA GLU A 226 -24.92 -6.63 28.48
C GLU A 226 -24.53 -7.86 29.31
N GLU A 227 -23.28 -8.30 29.22
CA GLU A 227 -22.75 -9.45 29.96
C GLU A 227 -22.90 -9.29 31.48
N MET A 228 -22.73 -8.08 32.01
CA MET A 228 -22.86 -7.80 33.44
C MET A 228 -24.29 -7.94 33.98
N LYS A 229 -25.30 -8.13 33.12
CA LYS A 229 -26.67 -8.49 33.54
C LYS A 229 -26.79 -9.96 33.94
N ASP A 230 -25.90 -10.83 33.46
CA ASP A 230 -25.86 -12.23 33.83
C ASP A 230 -25.06 -12.42 35.13
N PRO A 231 -25.71 -12.84 36.24
CA PRO A 231 -25.01 -13.10 37.50
C PRO A 231 -23.88 -14.13 37.36
N ALA A 232 -24.04 -15.14 36.50
CA ALA A 232 -23.04 -16.18 36.31
C ALA A 232 -21.77 -15.63 35.63
N PHE A 233 -21.90 -14.61 34.78
CA PHE A 233 -20.76 -13.89 34.23
C PHE A 233 -20.05 -13.07 35.32
N VAL A 234 -20.83 -12.32 36.12
CA VAL A 234 -20.29 -11.46 37.18
C VAL A 234 -19.52 -12.27 38.24
N GLU A 235 -19.94 -13.50 38.54
CA GLU A 235 -19.25 -14.41 39.47
C GLU A 235 -17.88 -14.89 38.95
N LYS A 236 -17.70 -15.02 37.63
CA LYS A 236 -16.42 -15.45 37.03
C LYS A 236 -15.34 -14.37 37.11
N LEU A 237 -15.73 -13.10 37.27
CA LEU A 237 -14.81 -11.98 37.30
C LEU A 237 -14.03 -11.92 38.62
N PRO A 238 -12.72 -11.61 38.59
CA PRO A 238 -11.92 -11.42 39.79
C PRO A 238 -12.51 -10.33 40.69
N LYS A 239 -12.59 -10.59 41.98
CA LYS A 239 -13.17 -9.67 42.98
C LYS A 239 -12.08 -9.00 43.79
N LEU A 240 -12.35 -7.77 44.21
CA LEU A 240 -11.49 -7.09 45.19
C LEU A 240 -11.49 -7.89 46.51
N PRO A 241 -10.33 -7.99 47.19
CA PRO A 241 -10.20 -8.68 48.46
C PRO A 241 -11.02 -8.03 49.58
#